data_AF-A0A7X6VR70-F1
#
_entry.id   AF-A0A7X6VR70-F1
#
_cell.length_a   1.000
_cell.length_b   1.000
_cell.length_c   1.000
_cell.angle_alpha   90.00
_cell.angle_beta   90.00
_cell.angle_gamma   90.00
#
_symmetry.space_group_name_H-M   'P 1'
#
loop_
_entity.id
_entity.type
_entity.pdbx_description
1 polymer ?
#
loop_
_entity_poly.entity_id
_entity_poly.type
_entity_poly.pdbx_seq_one_letter_code
_entity_poly.pdbx_strand_id
1 'polypeptide(L)' 'MIVIGLTGSFGSGCTYIAKEFIVPNGYEYISLSDCLRKTYEEEMGRSCELPRHEMQDYGTNIRNKNGADFLALKAIEIF' A
#
# COMPACT_ATOMS: atom_id res chain seq x y z
N MET A 1 7.71 -7.51 17.94
CA MET A 1 6.62 -7.06 17.04
C MET A 1 6.38 -8.16 16.01
N ILE A 2 5.12 -8.54 15.78
CA ILE A 2 4.75 -9.51 14.74
C ILE A 2 4.19 -8.73 13.55
N VAL A 3 4.71 -8.99 12.35
CA VAL A 3 4.25 -8.38 11.10
C VAL A 3 3.69 -9.48 10.20
N ILE A 4 2.46 -9.29 9.71
CA ILE A 4 1.80 -10.23 8.81
C ILE A 4 1.72 -9.60 7.42
N GLY A 5 2.52 -10.11 6.48
CA GLY A 5 2.48 -9.69 5.09
C GLY A 5 1.38 -10.42 4.32
N LEU A 6 0.36 -9.69 3.85
CA LEU A 6 -0.69 -10.24 3.00
C LEU A 6 -0.39 -9.94 1.53
N THR A 7 -0.36 -10.99 0.71
CA THR A 7 -0.13 -10.89 -0.73
C THR A 7 -1.13 -11.77 -1.48
N GLY A 8 -1.47 -11.37 -2.70
CA GLY A 8 -2.41 -12.08 -3.55
C GLY A 8 -2.68 -11.30 -4.84
N SER A 9 -3.30 -11.97 -5.80
CA SER A 9 -3.75 -11.33 -7.04
C SER A 9 -4.81 -10.25 -6.76
N PHE A 10 -5.03 -9.36 -7.73
CA PHE A 10 -6.08 -8.37 -7.60
C PHE A 10 -7.46 -9.03 -7.47
N GLY A 11 -8.24 -8.60 -6.48
CA GLY A 11 -9.56 -9.19 -6.21
C GLY A 11 -9.51 -10.52 -5.44
N SER A 12 -8.35 -10.95 -4.94
CA SER A 12 -8.20 -12.16 -4.12
C SER A 12 -8.87 -12.10 -2.75
N GLY A 13 -9.32 -10.91 -2.32
CA GLY A 13 -9.93 -10.71 -1.00
C GLY A 13 -8.91 -10.47 0.13
N CYS A 14 -7.64 -10.18 -0.15
CA CYS A 14 -6.65 -9.89 0.91
C CYS A 14 -7.12 -8.79 1.88
N THR A 15 -7.70 -7.69 1.38
CA THR A 15 -8.23 -6.62 2.23
C THR A 15 -9.39 -7.09 3.12
N TYR A 16 -10.24 -7.98 2.60
CA TYR A 16 -11.34 -8.56 3.37
C TYR A 16 -10.81 -9.44 4.51
N ILE A 17 -9.87 -10.34 4.21
CA ILE A 17 -9.20 -11.17 5.22
C ILE A 17 -8.52 -10.30 6.29
N ALA A 18 -7.81 -9.26 5.86
CA ALA A 18 -7.14 -8.35 6.78
C ALA A 18 -8.11 -7.70 7.77
N LYS A 19 -9.20 -7.10 7.25
CA LYS A 19 -10.14 -6.32 8.06
C LYS A 19 -11.08 -7.16 8.91
N GLU A 20 -11.58 -8.27 8.38
CA GLU A 20 -12.61 -9.06 9.07
C GLU A 20 -12.03 -10.14 9.99
N PHE A 21 -10.80 -10.60 9.74
CA PHE A 21 -10.23 -11.71 10.50
C PHE A 21 -8.95 -11.35 11.24
N ILE A 22 -8.11 -10.44 10.73
CA ILE A 22 -6.82 -10.14 11.38
C ILE A 22 -6.93 -8.94 12.33
N VAL A 23 -7.52 -7.83 11.88
CA VAL A 23 -7.71 -6.62 12.70
C VAL A 23 -8.47 -6.91 14.02
N PRO A 24 -9.54 -7.71 14.06
CA PRO A 24 -10.23 -8.02 15.31
C PRO A 24 -9.38 -8.76 16.35
N ASN A 25 -8.25 -9.34 15.93
CA ASN A 25 -7.27 -9.96 16.83
C ASN A 25 -6.24 -8.96 17.40
N GLY A 26 -6.50 -7.66 17.29
CA GLY A 26 -5.66 -6.59 17.86
C GLY A 26 -4.51 -6.14 16.96
N TYR A 27 -4.55 -6.47 15.67
CA TYR A 27 -3.58 -6.01 14.69
C TYR A 27 -4.03 -4.70 14.05
N GLU A 28 -3.06 -3.84 13.72
CA GLU A 28 -3.30 -2.67 12.90
C GLU A 28 -3.18 -3.00 11.41
N TYR A 29 -4.10 -2.47 10.61
CA TYR A 29 -4.10 -2.67 9.17
C TYR A 29 -3.34 -1.55 8.45
N ILE A 30 -2.36 -1.94 7.64
CA ILE A 30 -1.58 -1.01 6.83
C ILE A 30 -1.69 -1.41 5.35
N SER A 31 -1.94 -0.44 4.48
CA SER A 31 -2.11 -0.64 3.04
C SER A 31 -0.98 0.03 2.27
N LEU A 32 -0.12 -0.76 1.61
CA LEU A 32 0.91 -0.22 0.70
C LEU A 32 0.30 0.55 -0.48
N SER A 33 -0.94 0.24 -0.87
CA SER A 33 -1.64 0.97 -1.92
C SER A 33 -2.07 2.37 -1.46
N ASP A 34 -2.40 2.53 -0.18
CA ASP A 34 -2.78 3.83 0.38
C ASP A 34 -1.55 4.71 0.54
N CYS A 35 -0.42 4.14 0.99
CA CYS A 35 0.88 4.81 0.98
C CYS A 35 1.25 5.30 -0.42
N LEU A 36 1.09 4.45 -1.44
CA LEU A 36 1.41 4.80 -2.83
C LEU A 36 0.54 5.97 -3.35
N ARG A 37 -0.76 5.98 -3.04
CA ARG A 37 -1.65 7.08 -3.41
C ARG A 37 -1.23 8.38 -2.73
N LYS A 38 -0.93 8.33 -1.43
CA LYS A 38 -0.46 9.50 -0.68
C LYS A 38 0.84 10.05 -1.27
N THR A 39 1.80 9.20 -1.62
CA THR A 39 3.03 9.62 -2.29
C THR A 39 2.75 10.28 -3.64
N TYR A 40 1.80 9.76 -4.43
CA TYR A 40 1.39 10.40 -5.68
C TYR A 40 0.77 11.80 -5.43
N GLU A 41 -0.09 11.93 -4.43
CA GLU A 41 -0.76 13.19 -4.08
C GLU A 41 0.24 14.24 -3.60
N GLU A 42 1.23 13.83 -2.79
CA GLU A 42 2.33 14.67 -2.32
C GLU A 42 3.21 15.15 -3.49
N GLU A 43 3.55 14.28 -4.44
CA GLU A 43 4.39 14.63 -5.60
C GLU A 43 3.66 15.53 -6.60
N MET A 44 2.35 15.32 -6.80
CA MET A 44 1.57 16.02 -7.83
C MET A 44 0.81 17.25 -7.31
N GLY A 45 0.69 17.40 -5.98
CA GLY A 45 -0.09 18.47 -5.36
C GLY A 45 -1.59 18.39 -5.65
N ARG A 46 -2.12 17.20 -5.96
CA ARG A 46 -3.53 16.96 -6.30
C ARG A 46 -3.98 15.55 -5.93
N SER A 47 -5.29 15.39 -5.75
CA SER A 47 -5.98 14.10 -5.54
C SER A 47 -5.55 13.02 -6.55
N CYS A 48 -5.40 11.78 -6.07
CA CYS A 48 -5.12 10.62 -6.90
C CYS A 48 -6.37 10.10 -7.61
N GLU A 49 -6.67 10.65 -8.79
CA GLU A 49 -7.78 10.21 -9.66
C GLU A 49 -7.35 9.21 -10.76
N LEU A 50 -6.14 8.65 -10.64
CA LEU A 50 -5.58 7.78 -11.67
C LEU A 50 -6.38 6.47 -11.84
N PRO A 51 -6.56 6.00 -13.09
CA PRO A 51 -6.95 4.64 -13.37
C PRO A 51 -6.01 3.63 -12.73
N ARG A 52 -6.53 2.44 -12.41
CA ARG A 52 -5.78 1.39 -11.70
C ARG A 52 -4.47 1.00 -12.41
N HIS A 53 -4.46 0.93 -13.73
CA HIS A 53 -3.27 0.55 -14.50
C HIS A 53 -2.17 1.61 -14.38
N GLU A 54 -2.51 2.89 -14.51
CA GLU A 54 -1.56 4.01 -14.32
C GLU A 54 -0.99 4.04 -12.91
N MET A 55 -1.81 3.71 -11.91
CA MET A 55 -1.35 3.60 -10.52
C MET A 55 -0.35 2.44 -10.33
N GLN A 56 -0.51 1.34 -11.06
CA GLN A 56 0.44 0.22 -11.05
C GLN A 56 1.76 0.60 -11.72
N ASP A 57 1.69 1.31 -12.85
CA ASP A 57 2.86 1.80 -13.57
C ASP A 57 3.64 2.80 -12.72
N TYR A 58 2.94 3.73 -12.07
CA TYR A 58 3.53 4.65 -11.10
C TYR A 58 4.21 3.89 -9.95
N GLY A 59 3.52 2.91 -9.34
CA GLY A 59 4.11 2.09 -8.29
C GLY A 59 5.34 1.30 -8.73
N THR A 60 5.38 0.84 -9.98
CA THR A 60 6.54 0.18 -10.56
C THR A 60 7.70 1.17 -10.73
N ASN A 61 7.41 2.37 -11.26
CA ASN A 61 8.41 3.42 -11.44
C ASN A 61 9.03 3.86 -10.10
N ILE A 62 8.20 4.08 -9.08
CA ILE A 62 8.67 4.44 -7.73
C ILE A 62 9.60 3.37 -7.15
N ARG A 63 9.27 2.08 -7.30
CA ARG A 63 10.13 0.98 -6.84
C ARG A 63 11.44 0.89 -7.62
N ASN A 64 11.41 1.15 -8.93
CA ASN A 64 12.62 1.19 -9.75
C ASN A 64 13.54 2.35 -9.39
N LYS A 65 12.97 3.50 -9.00
CA LYS A 65 13.72 4.71 -8.62
C LYS A 65 14.29 4.63 -7.20
N ASN A 66 13.48 4.20 -6.23
CA ASN A 66 13.79 4.33 -4.81
C ASN A 66 14.12 3.00 -4.12
N GLY A 67 13.95 1.87 -4.80
CA GLY A 67 14.08 0.54 -4.21
C GLY A 67 12.73 -0.15 -3.98
N ALA A 68 12.75 -1.48 -3.95
CA ALA A 68 11.55 -2.31 -3.78
C ALA A 68 10.90 -2.17 -2.38
N ASP A 69 11.71 -1.79 -1.39
CA ASP A 69 11.36 -1.60 0.01
C ASP A 69 10.76 -0.21 0.33
N PHE A 70 10.83 0.75 -0.60
CA PHE A 70 10.40 2.13 -0.40
C PHE A 70 9.00 2.25 0.24
N LEU A 71 8.01 1.53 -0.29
CA LEU A 71 6.64 1.60 0.23
C LEU A 71 6.50 0.96 1.61
N ALA A 72 7.29 -0.08 1.91
CA ALA A 72 7.29 -0.72 3.22
C ALA A 72 7.89 0.21 4.28
N LEU A 73 8.97 0.93 3.95
CA LEU A 73 9.53 1.95 4.83
C LEU A 73 8.52 3.07 5.10
N LYS A 74 7.86 3.59 4.05
CA LYS A 74 6.79 4.59 4.19
C LYS A 74 5.61 4.11 5.03
N ALA A 75 5.28 2.83 4.95
CA ALA A 75 4.21 2.23 5.74
C ALA A 75 4.56 2.12 7.23
N ILE A 76 5.84 1.94 7.56
CA ILE A 76 6.33 1.85 8.95
C ILE A 76 6.48 3.25 9.57
N GLU A 77 6.81 4.29 8.80
CA GLU A 77 6.88 5.69 9.29
C GLU A 77 5.54 6.23 9.83
N ILE A 78 4.43 5.53 9.60
CA ILE A 78 3.11 5.87 10.16
C ILE A 78 3.03 5.51 11.66
N PHE A 79 4.00 4.77 12.20
CA PHE A 79 4.16 4.40 13.62
C PHE A 79 5.31 5.16 14.29
#